data_AF-A0A4V2NKU8-F1
#
_entry.id   AF-A0A4V2NKU8-F1
#
_cell.length_a   1.000
_cell.length_b   1.000
_cell.length_c   1.000
_cell.angle_alpha   90.00
_cell.angle_beta   90.00
_cell.angle_gamma   90.00
#
_symmetry.space_group_name_H-M   'P 1'
#
loop_
_entity.id
_entity.type
_entity.pdbx_description
1 polymer ?
#
loop_
_entity_poly.entity_id
_entity_poly.type
_entity_poly.pdbx_seq_one_letter_code
_entity_poly.pdbx_strand_id
1 'polypeptide(L)'
;MDTLDLLEAIGSDASLRHATAEELNDLLAEAQASEALTAAVATGDRAHLAAEFGQKGNNTPQVTQTPGHEEEAEEPLEAPAPDDDKSLA
;
A
#
# COMPACT_ATOMS: atom_id res chain seq x y z
N MET A 1 18.37 4.12 -22.49
CA MET A 1 17.65 3.45 -21.40
C MET A 1 17.60 4.49 -20.30
N ASP A 2 16.41 4.89 -19.90
CA ASP A 2 16.24 5.91 -18.87
C ASP A 2 16.32 5.25 -17.49
N THR A 3 16.55 6.05 -16.44
CA THR A 3 16.67 5.53 -15.05
C THR A 3 15.41 4.79 -14.59
N LEU A 4 14.26 5.17 -15.13
CA LEU A 4 12.98 4.51 -14.88
C LEU A 4 12.90 3.12 -15.52
N ASP A 5 13.37 2.96 -16.77
CA ASP A 5 13.39 1.68 -17.47
C ASP A 5 14.27 0.67 -16.74
N LEU A 6 15.37 1.15 -16.15
CA LEU A 6 16.31 0.32 -15.41
C LEU A 6 15.73 -0.15 -14.07
N LEU A 7 15.01 0.73 -13.37
CA LEU A 7 14.25 0.39 -12.16
C LEU A 7 13.14 -0.62 -12.46
N GLU A 8 12.47 -0.48 -13.61
CA GLU A 8 11.45 -1.45 -14.06
C GLU A 8 12.06 -2.82 -14.37
N ALA A 9 13.22 -2.85 -15.04
CA ALA A 9 13.93 -4.09 -15.33
C ALA A 9 14.37 -4.81 -14.04
N ILE A 10 14.96 -4.08 -13.09
CA ILE A 10 15.35 -4.61 -11.78
C ILE A 10 14.12 -5.09 -11.00
N GLY A 11 13.01 -4.34 -11.06
CA GLY A 11 11.78 -4.68 -10.38
C GLY A 11 11.07 -5.90 -10.98
N SER A 12 11.17 -6.09 -12.29
CA SER A 12 10.52 -7.18 -13.03
C SER A 12 11.30 -8.49 -12.94
N ASP A 13 12.63 -8.44 -13.01
CA ASP A 13 13.48 -9.63 -12.95
C ASP A 13 13.71 -10.07 -11.50
N ALA A 14 13.25 -11.27 -11.17
CA ALA A 14 13.41 -11.86 -9.85
C ALA A 14 14.88 -12.08 -9.46
N SER A 15 15.75 -12.34 -10.43
CA SER A 15 17.18 -12.54 -10.22
C SER A 15 17.84 -11.22 -9.83
N LEU A 16 17.47 -10.12 -10.48
CA LEU A 16 17.98 -8.78 -10.17
C LEU A 16 17.45 -8.25 -8.83
N ARG A 17 16.22 -8.62 -8.43
CA ARG A 17 15.71 -8.30 -7.08
C ARG A 17 16.52 -8.93 -5.94
N HIS A 18 17.18 -10.05 -6.20
CA HIS A 18 18.00 -10.78 -5.21
C HIS A 18 19.49 -10.72 -5.51
N ALA A 19 19.89 -9.99 -6.56
CA ALA A 19 21.28 -9.79 -6.91
C ALA A 19 22.01 -9.06 -5.79
N THR A 20 23.29 -9.36 -5.65
CA THR A 20 24.16 -8.67 -4.71
C THR A 20 24.38 -7.21 -5.14
N ALA A 21 24.80 -6.37 -4.20
CA ALA A 21 25.12 -4.98 -4.51
C ALA A 21 26.22 -4.85 -5.58
N GLU A 22 27.20 -5.76 -5.60
CA GLU A 22 28.27 -5.80 -6.61
C GLU A 22 27.71 -6.11 -8.01
N GLU A 23 26.90 -7.15 -8.15
CA GLU A 23 26.28 -7.53 -9.44
C GLU A 23 25.36 -6.42 -9.98
N LEU A 24 24.60 -5.77 -9.11
CA LEU A 24 23.79 -4.62 -9.48
C LEU A 24 24.65 -3.42 -9.91
N ASN A 25 25.78 -3.19 -9.24
CA ASN A 25 26.67 -2.07 -9.58
C ASN A 25 27.33 -2.25 -10.96
N ASP A 26 27.72 -3.48 -11.29
CA ASP A 26 28.28 -3.82 -12.61
C ASP A 26 27.24 -3.61 -13.72
N LEU A 27 26.00 -4.05 -13.50
CA LEU A 27 24.89 -3.82 -14.42
C LEU A 27 24.60 -2.33 -14.60
N LEU A 28 24.60 -1.56 -13.51
CA LEU A 28 24.37 -0.12 -13.52
C LEU A 28 25.48 0.64 -14.26
N ALA A 29 26.73 0.18 -14.15
CA ALA A 29 27.86 0.74 -14.88
C ALA A 29 27.74 0.49 -16.39
N GLU A 30 27.35 -0.71 -16.80
CA GLU A 30 27.11 -1.05 -18.21
C GLU A 30 25.93 -0.26 -18.79
N ALA A 31 24.87 -0.07 -17.99
CA ALA A 31 23.68 0.67 -18.39
C ALA A 31 23.85 2.21 -18.35
N GLN A 32 25.01 2.72 -17.93
CA GLN A 32 25.26 4.16 -17.70
C GLN A 32 24.19 4.80 -16.80
N ALA A 33 23.88 4.15 -15.68
CA ALA A 33 22.89 4.61 -14.72
C ALA A 33 23.25 5.98 -14.11
N SER A 34 22.25 6.65 -13.53
CA SER A 34 22.47 7.91 -12.82
C SER A 34 23.34 7.71 -11.58
N GLU A 35 24.09 8.76 -11.23
CA GLU A 35 24.94 8.77 -10.03
C GLU A 35 24.13 8.48 -8.75
N ALA A 36 22.90 8.98 -8.67
CA ALA A 36 22.02 8.74 -7.53
C ALA A 36 21.54 7.28 -7.45
N LEU A 37 21.29 6.61 -8.58
CA LEU A 37 20.95 5.18 -8.58
C LEU A 37 22.16 4.31 -8.22
N THR A 38 23.34 4.63 -8.75
CA THR A 38 24.60 3.95 -8.37
C THR A 38 24.90 4.13 -6.88
N ALA A 39 24.76 5.34 -6.35
CA ALA A 39 24.97 5.62 -4.92
C ALA A 39 23.94 4.88 -4.04
N ALA A 40 22.68 4.82 -4.46
CA ALA A 40 21.63 4.10 -3.74
C ALA A 40 21.92 2.60 -3.65
N VAL A 41 22.42 1.98 -4.72
CA VAL A 41 22.78 0.55 -4.70
C VAL A 41 24.04 0.29 -3.88
N ALA A 42 25.06 1.14 -4.00
CA ALA A 42 26.32 0.98 -3.26
C ALA A 42 26.13 1.15 -1.73
N THR A 43 25.25 2.05 -1.30
CA THR A 43 25.02 2.37 0.12
C THR A 43 23.80 1.67 0.73
N GLY A 44 22.88 1.20 -0.11
CA GLY A 44 21.54 0.77 0.31
C GLY A 44 20.64 1.93 0.76
N ASP A 45 21.05 3.19 0.57
CA ASP A 45 20.29 4.36 1.02
C ASP A 45 19.35 4.89 -0.06
N ARG A 46 18.04 4.83 0.22
CA ARG A 46 16.99 5.35 -0.65
C ARG A 46 16.98 6.88 -0.74
N ALA A 47 17.68 7.60 0.14
CA ALA A 47 17.71 9.06 0.15
C ALA A 47 18.27 9.63 -1.16
N HIS A 48 19.22 8.93 -1.79
CA HIS A 48 19.76 9.30 -3.10
C HIS A 48 18.69 9.29 -4.19
N LEU A 49 17.85 8.26 -4.23
CA LEU A 49 16.71 8.18 -5.17
C LEU A 49 15.66 9.24 -4.87
N ALA A 50 15.40 9.53 -3.59
CA ALA A 50 14.45 10.57 -3.20
C ALA A 50 14.89 11.98 -3.66
N ALA A 51 16.20 12.24 -3.67
CA ALA A 51 16.76 13.48 -4.19
C ALA A 51 16.62 13.60 -5.72
N GLU A 52 16.78 12.50 -6.46
CA GLU A 52 16.68 12.46 -7.93
C GLU A 52 15.23 12.52 -8.43
N PHE A 53 14.34 11.68 -7.88
CA PHE A 53 12.94 11.58 -8.34
C PHE A 53 12.00 12.58 -7.68
N GLY A 54 12.46 13.27 -6.64
CA GLY A 54 11.66 14.17 -5.83
C GLY A 54 10.82 13.43 -4.78
N GLN A 55 10.98 13.81 -3.53
CA GLN A 55 10.23 13.22 -2.43
C GLN A 55 8.82 13.83 -2.32
N LYS A 56 7.79 13.04 -2.62
CA LYS A 56 6.40 13.34 -2.21
C LYS A 56 5.99 12.43 -1.07
N GLY A 57 5.74 13.04 0.10
CA GLY A 57 5.18 12.31 1.24
C GLY A 57 3.79 11.80 0.89
N ASN A 58 3.63 10.47 0.85
CA ASN A 58 2.33 9.83 0.73
C ASN A 58 1.68 9.76 2.11
N ASN A 59 1.18 10.90 2.59
CA ASN A 59 0.49 10.96 3.87
C ASN A 59 -0.81 10.16 3.76
N THR A 60 -1.02 9.22 4.67
CA THR A 60 -2.29 8.48 4.73
C THR A 60 -3.44 9.48 4.89
N PRO A 61 -4.52 9.38 4.09
CA PRO A 61 -5.69 10.19 4.34
C PRO A 61 -6.19 9.82 5.73
N GLN A 62 -6.27 10.81 6.64
CA GLN A 62 -6.86 10.55 7.95
C GLN A 62 -8.34 10.22 7.75
N VAL A 63 -8.68 8.94 7.89
CA VAL A 63 -10.08 8.51 7.95
C VAL A 63 -10.41 8.29 9.42
N THR A 64 -10.80 9.37 10.10
CA THR A 64 -11.46 9.25 11.40
C THR A 64 -12.85 8.68 11.16
N GLN A 65 -13.00 7.36 11.19
CA GLN A 65 -14.33 6.74 11.25
C GLN A 65 -14.82 6.81 12.69
N THR A 66 -15.81 7.66 12.94
CA THR A 66 -16.62 7.59 14.16
C THR A 66 -17.66 6.49 13.98
N PRO A 67 -17.83 5.55 14.93
CA PRO A 67 -18.96 4.62 14.91
C PRO A 67 -20.27 5.41 14.84
N GLY A 68 -21.04 5.24 13.77
CA GLY A 68 -22.41 5.74 13.71
C GLY A 68 -23.29 4.79 14.52
N HIS A 69 -23.86 5.29 15.62
CA HIS A 69 -24.98 4.60 16.27
C HIS A 69 -26.24 5.00 15.50
N GLU A 70 -26.81 4.07 14.73
CA GLU A 70 -28.17 4.23 14.23
C GLU A 70 -29.09 4.12 15.45
N GLU A 71 -29.70 5.23 15.87
CA GLU A 71 -30.76 5.20 16.87
C GLU A 71 -31.94 4.44 16.23
N GLU A 72 -32.12 3.16 16.59
CA GLU A 72 -33.34 2.44 16.29
C GLU A 72 -34.48 3.20 16.97
N ALA A 73 -35.35 3.83 16.16
CA ALA A 73 -36.56 4.44 16.68
C ALA A 73 -37.36 3.36 17.40
N GLU A 74 -37.55 3.50 18.71
CA GLU A 74 -38.36 2.57 19.51
C GLU A 74 -39.78 2.55 18.92
N GLU A 75 -40.12 1.46 18.21
CA GLU A 75 -41.52 1.23 17.84
C GLU A 75 -42.32 1.03 19.14
N PRO A 76 -43.46 1.73 19.32
CA PRO A 76 -44.29 1.52 20.50
C PRO A 76 -44.65 0.04 20.61
N LEU A 77 -44.26 -0.60 21.72
CA LEU A 77 -44.60 -1.99 22.01
C LEU A 77 -46.13 -2.12 22.03
N GLU A 78 -46.70 -2.65 20.95
CA GLU A 78 -48.10 -3.02 20.92
C GLU A 78 -48.31 -4.13 21.95
N ALA A 79 -49.19 -3.89 22.93
CA ALA A 79 -49.45 -4.83 24.01
C ALA A 79 -49.85 -6.19 23.42
N PRO A 80 -49.35 -7.31 23.96
CA PRO A 80 -49.66 -8.62 23.40
C PRO A 80 -51.17 -8.85 23.40
N ALA A 81 -51.71 -9.23 22.24
CA ALA A 81 -53.11 -9.59 22.11
C ALA A 81 -53.44 -10.74 23.08
N PRO A 82 -54.62 -10.73 23.73
CA PRO A 82 -55.01 -11.81 24.61
C PRO A 82 -55.08 -13.13 23.84
N ASP A 83 -54.42 -14.16 24.38
CA ASP A 83 -54.45 -15.52 23.84
C ASP A 83 -55.88 -16.09 23.88
N ASP A 84 -56.57 -16.06 22.75
CA ASP A 84 -57.79 -16.84 22.58
C ASP A 84 -57.42 -18.29 22.24
N ASP A 85 -57.28 -19.09 23.29
CA ASP A 85 -57.31 -20.55 23.25
C ASP A 85 -58.64 -21.02 22.64
N LYS A 86 -58.57 -21.55 21.41
CA LYS A 86 -59.46 -22.63 20.96
C LYS A 86 -58.70 -23.65 20.13
N SER A 87 -58.08 -24.59 20.84
CA SER A 87 -58.37 -26.03 20.74
C SER A 87 -58.99 -26.56 19.41
N LEU A 88 -58.19 -27.41 18.75
CA LEU A 88 -58.55 -28.77 18.27
C LEU A 88 -59.59 -28.94 17.13
N ALA A 89 -59.13 -29.39 15.95
CA ALA A 89 -59.50 -30.65 15.29
C ALA A 89 -59.09 -30.68 13.81
#